data_AF-A0A6V7PLU1-F1
#
_entry.id   AF-A0A6V7PLU1-F1
#
_cell.length_a   1.000
_cell.length_b   1.000
_cell.length_c   1.000
_cell.angle_alpha   90.00
_cell.angle_beta   90.00
_cell.angle_gamma   90.00
#
_symmetry.space_group_name_H-M   'P 1'
#
loop_
_entity.id
_entity.type
_entity.pdbx_description
1 polymer ?
#
loop_
_entity_poly.entity_id
_entity_poly.type
_entity_poly.pdbx_seq_one_letter_code
_entity_poly.pdbx_strand_id
1 'polypeptide(L)'
;MSDGWTDLKGKVFTNVIAYSPGGAIFMNSFECSKERKTAMYLKDILSSVIEDIGPDNVVQLITDNGSNFLAAGDMLLGKYPKMYKTRCAAHGLQLLLKDIYKNVEWVRIVIDEARLIENHMYKHTVLLALMREATHKELKHPCATRFASNFLVLQSLVDVENELRLFVASAEWRESNLNKSQQAKKVTELVQNNEFWNRAKEVLQALEPIVRVLRLVDGEGSTSGYLYDAMERAKEAIKCRLGNNQNKFMHIWELFDERRNGNIIHPIHAAAALLNPAYMCREGFRESREMKDGIGFMFENLILPEEKEDFLKQVQLYRSRSILIFNSTALMMLKTSHPRVWWDYCGDPLPVLRKYAVRILSQPCSSSSCERNWSAYEAAQTKKRNRLSLEMLDNLVYTRMNTLAMKKWSTLESQDLEPIDLEKLHELSEYTDNGKGGDGDEGEEMEENSLTNLDLLWLNQESEFGDYNY
;
A
#
# COMPACT_ATOMS: atom_id res chain seq x y z
N MET A 1 7.87 -2.82 11.35
CA MET A 1 7.83 -2.15 10.03
C MET A 1 8.54 -0.82 10.15
N SER A 2 9.26 -0.39 9.12
CA SER A 2 9.91 0.92 9.11
C SER A 2 9.86 1.57 7.74
N ASP A 3 9.70 2.89 7.73
CA ASP A 3 9.67 3.68 6.51
C ASP A 3 10.27 5.07 6.73
N GLY A 4 10.85 5.62 5.67
CA GLY A 4 11.48 6.94 5.67
C GLY A 4 10.57 8.00 5.06
N TRP A 5 10.55 9.19 5.63
CA TRP A 5 9.84 10.32 5.03
C TRP A 5 10.61 11.63 5.20
N THR A 6 10.26 12.64 4.41
CA THR A 6 10.87 13.97 4.44
C THR A 6 9.76 15.00 4.64
N ASP A 7 9.96 15.94 5.57
CA ASP A 7 9.00 17.01 5.83
C ASP A 7 9.12 18.17 4.84
N LEU A 8 8.15 19.09 4.89
CA LEU A 8 8.10 20.29 4.05
C LEU A 8 9.30 21.23 4.27
N LYS A 9 10.08 21.03 5.35
CA LYS A 9 11.29 21.81 5.68
C LYS A 9 12.56 21.06 5.26
N GLY A 10 12.43 19.93 4.56
CA GLY A 10 13.55 19.11 4.11
C GLY A 10 14.20 18.27 5.20
N LYS A 11 13.60 18.18 6.41
CA LYS A 11 14.06 17.27 7.45
C LYS A 11 13.64 15.86 7.13
N VAL A 12 14.53 14.92 7.39
CA VAL A 12 14.33 13.53 7.02
C VAL A 12 14.13 12.71 8.29
N PHE A 13 13.14 11.83 8.28
CA PHE A 13 12.75 11.00 9.41
C PHE A 13 12.68 9.53 9.03
N THR A 14 12.77 8.66 10.04
CA THR A 14 12.52 7.22 9.94
C THR A 14 11.48 6.85 10.99
N ASN A 15 10.34 6.37 10.56
CA ASN A 15 9.27 5.90 11.45
C ASN A 15 9.42 4.41 11.70
N VAL A 16 9.05 3.97 12.90
CA VAL A 16 8.99 2.55 13.26
C VAL A 16 7.62 2.24 13.87
N ILE A 17 6.97 1.23 13.31
CA ILE A 17 5.68 0.72 13.75
C ILE A 17 5.81 -0.77 14.07
N ALA A 18 5.31 -1.17 15.24
CA ALA A 18 5.12 -2.57 15.60
C ALA A 18 3.71 -3.01 15.15
N TYR A 19 3.60 -4.21 14.60
CA TYR A 19 2.32 -4.78 14.17
C TYR A 19 2.13 -6.15 14.78
N SER A 20 0.89 -6.46 15.17
CA SER A 20 0.44 -7.78 15.56
C SER A 20 -1.00 -8.00 15.09
N PRO A 21 -1.56 -9.22 15.20
CA PRO A 21 -3.00 -9.45 15.05
C PRO A 21 -3.89 -8.64 15.99
N GLY A 22 -3.34 -7.94 17.00
CA GLY A 22 -4.07 -7.00 17.85
C GLY A 22 -3.98 -5.55 17.36
N GLY A 23 -3.39 -5.31 16.19
CA GLY A 23 -3.27 -3.98 15.58
C GLY A 23 -1.83 -3.46 15.47
N ALA A 24 -1.73 -2.22 14.99
CA ALA A 24 -0.49 -1.50 14.80
C ALA A 24 -0.26 -0.47 15.92
N ILE A 25 0.98 -0.38 16.42
CA ILE A 25 1.41 0.60 17.40
C ILE A 25 2.58 1.39 16.81
N PHE A 26 2.44 2.70 16.81
CA PHE A 26 3.55 3.60 16.50
C PHE A 26 4.54 3.59 17.65
N MET A 27 5.78 3.18 17.35
CA MET A 27 6.84 3.07 18.35
C MET A 27 7.54 4.41 18.51
N ASN A 28 8.13 4.91 17.42
CA ASN A 28 8.89 6.15 17.45
C ASN A 28 9.14 6.72 16.03
N SER A 29 9.53 8.00 15.96
CA SER A 29 10.05 8.66 14.77
C SER A 29 11.43 9.24 15.06
N PHE A 30 12.41 8.91 14.21
CA PHE A 30 13.80 9.30 14.40
C PHE A 30 14.19 10.35 13.35
N GLU A 31 14.53 11.57 13.78
CA GLU A 31 15.06 12.61 12.87
C GLU A 31 16.47 12.21 12.40
N CYS A 32 16.60 11.92 11.11
CA CYS A 32 17.81 11.48 10.43
C CYS A 32 18.47 12.60 9.61
N SER A 33 18.09 13.87 9.77
CA SER A 33 18.54 14.98 8.91
C SER A 33 20.04 15.27 8.97
N LYS A 34 20.68 15.06 10.13
CA LYS A 34 22.10 15.39 10.37
C LYS A 34 23.05 14.23 10.09
N GLU A 35 22.53 13.01 10.06
CA GLU A 35 23.29 11.79 9.82
C GLU A 35 23.09 11.38 8.37
N ARG A 36 24.14 10.95 7.66
CA ARG A 36 23.91 10.18 6.43
C ARG A 36 23.09 8.95 6.86
N LYS A 37 21.95 8.67 6.22
CA LYS A 37 21.10 7.47 6.42
C LYS A 37 21.89 6.19 6.09
N THR A 38 22.99 5.94 6.77
CA THR A 38 23.85 4.78 6.58
C THR A 38 23.12 3.55 7.09
N ALA A 39 23.47 2.40 6.52
CA ALA A 39 22.98 1.12 7.00
C ALA A 39 23.23 0.92 8.51
N MET A 40 24.36 1.42 9.03
CA MET A 40 24.71 1.32 10.45
C MET A 40 23.74 2.09 11.34
N TYR A 41 23.46 3.35 11.00
CA TYR A 41 22.55 4.18 11.78
C TYR A 41 21.12 3.62 11.80
N LEU A 42 20.62 3.16 10.65
CA LEU A 42 19.33 2.48 10.56
C LEU A 42 19.32 1.19 11.39
N LYS A 43 20.40 0.40 11.35
CA LYS A 43 20.52 -0.81 12.16
C LYS A 43 20.50 -0.48 13.66
N ASP A 44 21.13 0.59 14.11
CA ASP A 44 21.14 0.95 15.54
C ASP A 44 19.76 1.41 16.01
N ILE A 45 19.06 2.25 15.23
CA ILE A 45 17.68 2.65 15.50
C ILE A 45 16.76 1.43 15.60
N LEU A 46 16.76 0.58 14.57
CA LEU A 46 15.89 -0.58 14.51
C LEU A 46 16.24 -1.61 15.59
N SER A 47 17.54 -1.76 15.90
CA SER A 47 17.99 -2.63 16.99
C SER A 47 17.44 -2.15 18.33
N SER A 48 17.48 -0.85 18.62
CA SER A 48 16.89 -0.30 19.86
C SER A 48 15.42 -0.69 20.00
N VAL A 49 14.63 -0.47 18.95
CA VAL A 49 13.19 -0.80 18.99
C VAL A 49 12.95 -2.31 19.12
N ILE A 50 13.79 -3.15 18.50
CA ILE A 50 13.70 -4.61 18.65
C ILE A 50 14.01 -5.05 20.09
N GLU A 51 15.02 -4.46 20.74
CA GLU A 51 15.31 -4.75 22.15
C GLU A 51 14.15 -4.30 23.06
N ASP A 52 13.55 -3.13 22.80
CA ASP A 52 12.41 -2.62 23.57
C ASP A 52 11.18 -3.55 23.48
N ILE A 53 10.92 -4.12 22.30
CA ILE A 53 9.83 -5.10 22.08
C ILE A 53 10.18 -6.48 22.66
N GLY A 54 11.48 -6.80 22.76
CA GLY A 54 11.99 -8.12 23.02
C GLY A 54 12.21 -8.90 21.72
N PRO A 55 13.45 -9.33 21.40
CA PRO A 55 13.77 -9.99 20.14
C PRO A 55 12.96 -11.26 19.84
N ASP A 56 12.59 -12.02 20.88
CA ASP A 56 11.79 -13.24 20.72
C ASP A 56 10.35 -12.97 20.26
N ASN A 57 9.86 -11.73 20.43
CA ASN A 57 8.54 -11.28 20.02
C ASN A 57 8.52 -10.74 18.58
N VAL A 58 9.70 -10.54 17.95
CA VAL A 58 9.81 -9.99 16.60
C VAL A 58 9.96 -11.12 15.58
N VAL A 59 8.98 -11.24 14.68
CA VAL A 59 8.96 -12.31 13.66
C VAL A 59 9.49 -11.83 12.32
N GLN A 60 9.19 -10.58 11.96
CA GLN A 60 9.46 -10.03 10.63
C GLN A 60 9.87 -8.56 10.71
N LEU A 61 10.88 -8.20 9.91
CA LEU A 61 11.23 -6.83 9.61
C LEU A 61 10.79 -6.48 8.18
N ILE A 62 9.90 -5.51 8.04
CA ILE A 62 9.48 -4.94 6.75
C ILE A 62 10.07 -3.55 6.61
N THR A 63 10.84 -3.32 5.55
CA THR A 63 11.44 -2.02 5.22
C THR A 63 11.13 -1.62 3.79
N ASP A 64 11.43 -0.35 3.45
CA ASP A 64 11.46 0.12 2.08
C ASP A 64 12.51 -0.63 1.22
N ASN A 65 12.54 -0.30 -0.09
CA ASN A 65 13.49 -0.90 -1.05
C ASN A 65 14.84 -0.15 -1.11
N GLY A 66 15.09 0.81 -0.21
CA GLY A 66 16.32 1.58 -0.17
C GLY A 66 17.53 0.70 0.15
N SER A 67 18.65 0.92 -0.54
CA SER A 67 19.87 0.13 -0.37
C SER A 67 20.38 0.11 1.08
N ASN A 68 20.27 1.23 1.79
CA ASN A 68 20.68 1.33 3.19
C ASN A 68 19.77 0.55 4.14
N PHE A 69 18.46 0.52 3.89
CA PHE A 69 17.53 -0.31 4.66
C PHE A 69 17.77 -1.80 4.43
N LEU A 70 18.09 -2.18 3.19
CA LEU A 70 18.44 -3.56 2.88
C LEU A 70 19.68 -4.01 3.65
N ALA A 71 20.76 -3.22 3.59
CA ALA A 71 21.99 -3.52 4.31
C ALA A 71 21.78 -3.53 5.83
N ALA A 72 21.02 -2.57 6.38
CA ALA A 72 20.65 -2.56 7.79
C ALA A 72 19.89 -3.83 8.19
N GLY A 73 18.93 -4.24 7.35
CA GLY A 73 18.18 -5.49 7.54
C GLY A 73 19.07 -6.73 7.54
N ASP A 74 20.07 -6.82 6.65
CA ASP A 74 21.02 -7.94 6.66
C ASP A 74 21.84 -8.00 7.96
N MET A 75 22.31 -6.85 8.44
CA MET A 75 23.03 -6.77 9.71
C MET A 75 22.15 -7.20 10.90
N LEU A 76 20.88 -6.81 10.87
CA LEU A 76 19.91 -7.17 11.90
C LEU A 76 19.60 -8.66 11.91
N LEU A 77 19.47 -9.31 10.74
CA LEU A 77 19.30 -10.77 10.66
C LEU A 77 20.47 -11.54 11.26
N GLY A 78 21.69 -11.03 11.11
CA GLY A 78 22.87 -11.61 11.78
C GLY A 78 22.82 -11.48 13.31
N LYS A 79 22.20 -10.41 13.84
CA LYS A 79 22.05 -10.20 15.29
C LYS A 79 20.87 -10.97 15.88
N TYR A 80 19.76 -11.07 15.14
CA TYR A 80 18.53 -11.72 15.60
C TYR A 80 18.10 -12.81 14.62
N PRO A 81 18.63 -14.04 14.76
CA PRO A 81 18.45 -15.10 13.75
C PRO A 81 17.04 -15.69 13.68
N LYS A 82 16.17 -15.40 14.66
CA LYS A 82 14.79 -15.93 14.70
C LYS A 82 13.79 -15.14 13.85
N MET A 83 14.21 -14.04 13.24
CA MET A 83 13.37 -13.21 12.38
C MET A 83 13.77 -13.36 10.92
N TYR A 84 12.89 -12.96 10.02
CA TYR A 84 13.21 -12.77 8.61
C TYR A 84 12.92 -11.33 8.20
N LYS A 85 13.47 -10.92 7.06
CA LYS A 85 13.16 -9.60 6.49
C LYS A 85 12.43 -9.74 5.16
N THR A 86 11.55 -8.80 4.89
CA THR A 86 10.95 -8.63 3.57
C THR A 86 10.98 -7.17 3.16
N ARG A 87 10.91 -6.96 1.86
CA ARG A 87 10.66 -5.66 1.27
C ARG A 87 9.18 -5.31 1.37
N CYS A 88 8.86 -4.02 1.39
CA CYS A 88 7.49 -3.55 1.31
C CYS A 88 6.88 -3.87 -0.07
N ALA A 89 5.85 -4.73 -0.10
CA ALA A 89 5.17 -5.12 -1.33
C ALA A 89 4.44 -3.94 -2.01
N ALA A 90 3.81 -3.06 -1.24
CA ALA A 90 3.13 -1.87 -1.77
C ALA A 90 4.09 -0.96 -2.53
N HIS A 91 5.21 -0.60 -1.91
CA HIS A 91 6.30 0.13 -2.57
C HIS A 91 6.84 -0.61 -3.81
N GLY A 92 7.02 -1.93 -3.75
CA GLY A 92 7.40 -2.74 -4.92
C GLY A 92 6.42 -2.63 -6.09
N LEU A 93 5.10 -2.64 -5.81
CA LEU A 93 4.05 -2.48 -6.82
C LEU A 93 3.98 -1.04 -7.36
N GLN A 94 4.21 -0.03 -6.52
CA GLN A 94 4.34 1.37 -6.96
C GLN A 94 5.52 1.54 -7.92
N LEU A 95 6.67 0.91 -7.63
CA LEU A 95 7.82 0.90 -8.54
C LEU A 95 7.52 0.17 -9.85
N LEU A 96 6.80 -0.96 -9.80
CA LEU A 96 6.35 -1.66 -11.02
C LEU A 96 5.49 -0.75 -11.91
N LEU A 97 4.49 -0.07 -11.35
CA LEU A 97 3.66 0.85 -12.13
C LEU A 97 4.50 2.02 -12.70
N LYS A 98 5.47 2.52 -11.92
CA LYS A 98 6.43 3.56 -12.37
C LYS A 98 7.28 3.08 -13.54
N ASP A 99 7.79 1.85 -13.50
CA ASP A 99 8.58 1.28 -14.59
C ASP A 99 7.74 1.06 -15.83
N ILE A 100 6.49 0.60 -15.69
CA ILE A 100 5.57 0.47 -16.81
C ILE A 100 5.36 1.83 -17.48
N TYR A 101 5.10 2.89 -16.71
CA TYR A 101 4.98 4.23 -17.30
C TYR A 101 6.25 4.73 -17.97
N LYS A 102 7.42 4.46 -17.39
CA LYS A 102 8.68 4.93 -17.97
C LYS A 102 9.06 4.19 -19.24
N ASN A 103 8.78 2.88 -19.31
CA ASN A 103 9.32 2.02 -20.35
C ASN A 103 8.26 1.61 -21.39
N VAL A 104 6.96 1.62 -21.05
CA VAL A 104 5.87 1.20 -21.95
C VAL A 104 5.22 2.43 -22.60
N GLU A 105 5.72 2.78 -23.78
CA GLU A 105 5.40 4.02 -24.50
C GLU A 105 3.89 4.29 -24.67
N TRP A 106 3.11 3.28 -25.07
CA TRP A 106 1.67 3.47 -25.28
C TRP A 106 0.91 3.76 -23.98
N VAL A 107 1.39 3.27 -22.84
CA VAL A 107 0.85 3.59 -21.51
C VAL A 107 1.25 5.02 -21.13
N ARG A 108 2.52 5.36 -21.34
CA ARG A 108 3.08 6.69 -21.03
C ARG A 108 2.31 7.80 -21.74
N ILE A 109 2.11 7.68 -23.06
CA ILE A 109 1.40 8.66 -23.88
C ILE A 109 0.00 8.94 -23.31
N VAL A 110 -0.77 7.89 -23.00
CA VAL A 110 -2.14 8.03 -22.50
C VAL A 110 -2.16 8.67 -21.11
N ILE A 111 -1.23 8.30 -20.23
CA ILE A 111 -1.12 8.92 -18.90
C ILE A 111 -0.74 10.40 -19.00
N ASP A 112 0.17 10.75 -19.91
CA ASP A 112 0.58 12.15 -20.13
C ASP A 112 -0.58 12.98 -20.73
N GLU A 113 -1.35 12.42 -21.66
CA GLU A 113 -2.58 13.02 -22.21
C GLU A 113 -3.65 13.22 -21.14
N ALA A 114 -3.87 12.23 -20.26
CA ALA A 114 -4.80 12.33 -19.14
C ALA A 114 -4.40 13.43 -18.15
N ARG A 115 -3.11 13.49 -17.78
CA ARG A 115 -2.57 14.57 -16.93
C ARG A 115 -2.72 15.94 -17.58
N LEU A 116 -2.61 16.04 -18.90
CA LEU A 116 -2.81 17.31 -19.60
C LEU A 116 -4.25 17.81 -19.45
N ILE A 117 -5.24 16.90 -19.53
CA ILE A 117 -6.66 17.22 -19.34
C ILE A 117 -6.90 17.65 -17.89
N GLU A 118 -6.46 16.84 -16.93
CA GLU A 118 -6.65 17.10 -15.50
C GLU A 118 -6.01 18.44 -15.08
N ASN A 119 -4.72 18.65 -15.36
CA ASN A 119 -4.04 19.90 -15.04
C ASN A 119 -4.74 21.13 -15.65
N HIS A 120 -5.31 20.99 -16.84
CA HIS A 120 -6.04 22.08 -17.47
C HIS A 120 -7.34 22.39 -16.72
N MET A 121 -8.12 21.38 -16.34
CA MET A 121 -9.37 21.55 -15.58
C MET A 121 -9.14 22.25 -14.23
N TYR A 122 -8.01 21.97 -13.58
CA TYR A 122 -7.66 22.54 -12.28
C TYR A 122 -6.87 23.86 -12.34
N LYS A 123 -6.46 24.30 -13.54
CA LYS A 123 -5.67 25.53 -13.71
C LYS A 123 -6.41 26.80 -13.26
N HIS A 124 -7.73 26.84 -13.44
CA HIS A 124 -8.54 28.02 -13.13
C HIS A 124 -9.75 27.64 -12.28
N THR A 125 -9.97 28.36 -11.17
CA THR A 125 -11.08 28.13 -10.24
C THR A 125 -12.45 28.17 -10.90
N VAL A 126 -12.63 29.07 -11.87
CA VAL A 126 -13.87 29.17 -12.68
C VAL A 126 -14.07 27.90 -13.52
N LEU A 127 -13.01 27.40 -14.15
CA LEU A 127 -13.10 26.20 -14.99
C LEU A 127 -13.38 24.95 -14.15
N LEU A 128 -12.74 24.86 -12.98
CA LEU A 128 -12.99 23.81 -12.00
C LEU A 128 -14.44 23.82 -11.53
N ALA A 129 -15.00 24.99 -11.21
CA ALA A 129 -16.40 25.11 -10.80
C ALA A 129 -17.36 24.66 -11.90
N LEU A 130 -17.13 25.08 -13.15
CA LEU A 130 -17.93 24.67 -14.30
C LEU A 130 -17.82 23.15 -14.59
N MET A 131 -16.63 22.58 -14.46
CA MET A 131 -16.43 21.13 -14.63
C MET A 131 -17.16 20.34 -13.54
N ARG A 132 -17.14 20.80 -12.28
CA ARG A 132 -17.88 20.19 -11.17
C ARG A 132 -19.40 20.27 -11.38
N GLU A 133 -19.87 21.39 -11.91
CA GLU A 133 -21.28 21.56 -12.26
C GLU A 133 -21.69 20.60 -13.39
N ALA A 134 -20.83 20.41 -14.39
CA ALA A 134 -21.12 19.55 -15.53
C ALA A 134 -21.01 18.04 -15.24
N THR A 135 -20.06 17.63 -14.39
CA THR A 135 -19.77 16.20 -14.14
C THR A 135 -20.39 15.68 -12.84
N HIS A 136 -20.77 16.57 -11.92
CA HIS A 136 -21.18 16.25 -10.55
C HIS A 136 -20.19 15.36 -9.78
N LYS A 137 -18.93 15.28 -10.23
CA LYS A 137 -17.85 14.48 -9.63
C LYS A 137 -16.57 15.30 -9.57
N GLU A 138 -15.66 14.86 -8.71
CA GLU A 138 -14.30 15.39 -8.68
C GLU A 138 -13.37 14.47 -9.47
N LEU A 139 -12.53 15.07 -10.30
CA LEU A 139 -11.41 14.35 -10.89
C LEU A 139 -10.36 14.08 -9.82
N LYS A 140 -9.75 12.90 -9.85
CA LYS A 140 -8.66 12.59 -8.92
C LYS A 140 -7.40 13.30 -9.38
N HIS A 141 -6.54 13.67 -8.44
CA HIS A 141 -5.26 14.32 -8.70
C HIS A 141 -4.08 13.35 -8.63
N PRO A 142 -3.02 13.56 -9.42
CA PRO A 142 -1.80 12.79 -9.28
C PRO A 142 -1.10 13.14 -7.96
N CYS A 143 -0.62 12.12 -7.27
CA CYS A 143 0.24 12.23 -6.10
C CYS A 143 1.68 11.88 -6.54
N ALA A 144 2.60 12.85 -6.46
CA ALA A 144 3.96 12.69 -6.96
C ALA A 144 4.71 11.52 -6.29
N THR A 145 4.41 11.25 -5.02
CA THR A 145 5.03 10.18 -4.23
C THR A 145 4.43 8.80 -4.52
N ARG A 146 3.27 8.71 -5.19
CA ARG A 146 2.53 7.46 -5.39
C ARG A 146 2.07 7.28 -6.83
N PHE A 147 2.78 6.42 -7.55
CA PHE A 147 2.56 6.23 -8.98
C PHE A 147 1.14 5.74 -9.35
N ALA A 148 0.51 4.94 -8.49
CA ALA A 148 -0.87 4.47 -8.67
C ALA A 148 -1.90 5.61 -8.78
N SER A 149 -1.58 6.82 -8.31
CA SER A 149 -2.44 7.99 -8.50
C SER A 149 -2.69 8.31 -9.98
N ASN A 150 -1.73 8.04 -10.88
CA ASN A 150 -1.91 8.23 -12.32
C ASN A 150 -3.01 7.33 -12.89
N PHE A 151 -3.11 6.11 -12.39
CA PHE A 151 -4.20 5.21 -12.73
C PHE A 151 -5.54 5.78 -12.24
N LEU A 152 -5.59 6.31 -11.01
CA LEU A 152 -6.81 6.90 -10.46
C LEU A 152 -7.25 8.16 -11.22
N VAL A 153 -6.32 9.01 -11.66
CA VAL A 153 -6.59 10.15 -12.54
C VAL A 153 -7.25 9.66 -13.83
N LEU A 154 -6.62 8.71 -14.52
CA LEU A 154 -7.14 8.15 -15.77
C LEU A 154 -8.52 7.51 -15.59
N GLN A 155 -8.72 6.73 -14.51
CA GLN A 155 -10.00 6.12 -14.17
C GLN A 155 -11.07 7.21 -13.95
N SER A 156 -10.76 8.24 -13.16
CA SER A 156 -11.71 9.31 -12.87
C SER A 156 -12.14 10.08 -14.11
N LEU A 157 -11.25 10.25 -15.10
CA LEU A 157 -11.58 10.84 -16.39
C LEU A 157 -12.51 9.95 -17.22
N VAL A 158 -12.23 8.64 -17.27
CA VAL A 158 -13.08 7.67 -17.99
C VAL A 158 -14.47 7.58 -17.36
N ASP A 159 -14.57 7.68 -16.04
CA ASP A 159 -15.84 7.65 -15.30
C ASP A 159 -16.75 8.87 -15.54
N VAL A 160 -16.23 9.92 -16.19
CA VAL A 160 -16.98 11.14 -16.58
C VAL A 160 -16.81 11.45 -18.07
N GLU A 161 -16.47 10.45 -18.90
CA GLU A 161 -16.18 10.64 -20.33
C GLU A 161 -17.29 11.42 -21.06
N ASN A 162 -18.55 11.06 -20.83
CA ASN A 162 -19.69 11.66 -21.54
C ASN A 162 -19.93 13.11 -21.11
N GLU A 163 -19.91 13.34 -19.80
CA GLU A 163 -20.08 14.64 -19.17
C GLU A 163 -18.96 15.59 -19.61
N LEU A 164 -17.72 15.12 -19.65
CA LEU A 164 -16.57 15.92 -20.07
C LEU A 164 -16.64 16.27 -21.56
N ARG A 165 -17.08 15.34 -22.41
CA ARG A 165 -17.32 15.60 -23.85
C ARG A 165 -18.40 16.66 -24.07
N LEU A 166 -19.50 16.60 -23.32
CA LEU A 166 -20.54 17.62 -23.38
C LEU A 166 -20.02 18.97 -22.88
N PHE A 167 -19.25 18.96 -21.79
CA PHE A 167 -18.66 20.17 -21.20
C PHE A 167 -17.74 20.90 -22.17
N VAL A 168 -16.77 20.22 -22.80
CA VAL A 168 -15.86 20.89 -23.75
C VAL A 168 -16.55 21.29 -25.07
N ALA A 169 -17.74 20.74 -25.35
CA ALA A 169 -18.58 21.15 -26.48
C ALA A 169 -19.54 22.30 -26.12
N SER A 170 -19.64 22.71 -24.86
CA SER A 170 -20.59 23.73 -24.39
C SER A 170 -20.27 25.14 -24.91
N ALA A 171 -21.24 26.06 -24.81
CA ALA A 171 -21.01 27.47 -25.14
C ALA A 171 -20.12 28.12 -24.09
N GLU A 172 -20.32 27.75 -22.82
CA GLU A 172 -19.56 28.15 -21.64
C GLU A 172 -18.06 27.85 -21.80
N TRP A 173 -17.73 26.68 -22.35
CA TRP A 173 -16.34 26.34 -22.68
C TRP A 173 -15.81 27.16 -23.86
N ARG A 174 -16.59 27.32 -24.93
CA ARG A 174 -16.14 27.96 -26.18
C ARG A 174 -16.00 29.49 -26.07
N GLU A 175 -16.87 30.13 -25.30
CA GLU A 175 -16.92 31.58 -25.12
C GLU A 175 -15.98 32.07 -24.01
N SER A 176 -15.54 31.17 -23.13
CA SER A 176 -14.58 31.49 -22.07
C SER A 176 -13.25 31.98 -22.65
N ASN A 177 -12.81 33.17 -22.20
CA ASN A 177 -11.51 33.72 -22.55
C ASN A 177 -10.34 32.84 -22.09
N LEU A 178 -10.56 31.96 -21.10
CA LEU A 178 -9.57 31.01 -20.56
C LEU A 178 -9.25 29.89 -21.56
N ASN A 179 -10.17 29.61 -22.49
CA ASN A 179 -10.09 28.48 -23.41
C ASN A 179 -9.63 28.87 -24.83
N LYS A 180 -9.11 30.09 -25.00
CA LYS A 180 -8.50 30.56 -26.25
C LYS A 180 -7.03 30.12 -26.43
N SER A 181 -6.44 29.53 -25.38
CA SER A 181 -5.06 29.05 -25.41
C SER A 181 -4.88 27.84 -26.33
N GLN A 182 -3.66 27.65 -26.85
CA GLN A 182 -3.32 26.46 -27.65
C GLN A 182 -3.50 25.17 -26.85
N GLN A 183 -3.30 25.24 -25.53
CA GLN A 183 -3.51 24.11 -24.61
C GLN A 183 -4.98 23.72 -24.51
N ALA A 184 -5.89 24.68 -24.40
CA ALA A 184 -7.33 24.41 -24.34
C ALA A 184 -7.86 23.77 -25.63
N LYS A 185 -7.34 24.19 -26.80
CA LYS A 185 -7.65 23.55 -28.09
C LYS A 185 -7.20 22.08 -28.10
N LYS A 186 -5.97 21.81 -27.67
CA LYS A 186 -5.44 20.45 -27.56
C LYS A 186 -6.26 19.58 -26.61
N VAL A 187 -6.68 20.13 -25.46
CA VAL A 187 -7.56 19.43 -24.50
C VAL A 187 -8.92 19.13 -25.14
N THR A 188 -9.52 20.10 -25.85
CA THR A 188 -10.80 19.91 -26.55
C THR A 188 -10.69 18.80 -27.61
N GLU A 189 -9.62 18.82 -28.42
CA GLU A 189 -9.35 17.80 -29.44
C GLU A 189 -9.17 16.41 -28.82
N LEU A 190 -8.41 16.30 -27.73
CA LEU A 190 -8.21 15.04 -27.01
C LEU A 190 -9.51 14.49 -26.42
N VAL A 191 -10.28 15.33 -25.71
CA VAL A 191 -11.55 14.93 -25.08
C VAL A 191 -12.59 14.51 -26.12
N GLN A 192 -12.59 15.11 -27.31
CA GLN A 192 -13.49 14.70 -28.40
C GLN A 192 -12.99 13.50 -29.21
N ASN A 193 -11.74 13.08 -29.03
CA ASN A 193 -11.13 11.99 -29.79
C ASN A 193 -11.51 10.60 -29.23
N ASN A 194 -12.29 9.83 -29.99
CA ASN A 194 -12.66 8.45 -29.63
C ASN A 194 -11.46 7.52 -29.43
N GLU A 195 -10.37 7.72 -30.17
CA GLU A 195 -9.17 6.90 -30.04
C GLU A 195 -8.50 7.09 -28.67
N PHE A 196 -8.48 8.31 -28.14
CA PHE A 196 -7.96 8.58 -26.79
C PHE A 196 -8.71 7.76 -25.74
N TRP A 197 -10.04 7.77 -25.76
CA TRP A 197 -10.86 7.04 -24.79
C TRP A 197 -10.73 5.52 -24.91
N ASN A 198 -10.59 5.00 -26.13
CA ASN A 198 -10.32 3.59 -26.35
C ASN A 198 -8.95 3.18 -25.80
N ARG A 199 -7.91 3.99 -26.05
CA ARG A 199 -6.57 3.79 -25.48
C ARG A 199 -6.57 3.92 -23.95
N ALA A 200 -7.34 4.86 -23.39
CA ALA A 200 -7.52 5.03 -21.95
C ALA A 200 -8.11 3.77 -21.29
N LYS A 201 -9.19 3.22 -21.86
CA LYS A 201 -9.80 1.97 -21.40
C LYS A 201 -8.84 0.78 -21.52
N GLU A 202 -8.05 0.71 -22.59
CA GLU A 202 -7.02 -0.33 -22.76
C GLU A 202 -5.93 -0.24 -21.68
N VAL A 203 -5.43 0.97 -21.35
CA VAL A 203 -4.46 1.17 -20.24
C VAL A 203 -5.07 0.75 -18.91
N LEU A 204 -6.32 1.15 -18.63
CA LEU A 204 -7.00 0.76 -17.39
C LEU A 204 -7.12 -0.77 -17.28
N GLN A 205 -7.52 -1.45 -18.36
CA GLN A 205 -7.60 -2.92 -18.39
C GLN A 205 -6.24 -3.58 -18.12
N ALA A 206 -5.14 -3.00 -18.62
CA ALA A 206 -3.79 -3.50 -18.42
C ALA A 206 -3.30 -3.33 -16.97
N LEU A 207 -3.55 -2.17 -16.35
CA LEU A 207 -2.98 -1.81 -15.06
C LEU A 207 -3.87 -2.19 -13.86
N GLU A 208 -5.17 -2.33 -14.06
CA GLU A 208 -6.13 -2.64 -13.00
C GLU A 208 -5.73 -3.88 -12.17
N PRO A 209 -5.27 -5.02 -12.75
CA PRO A 209 -4.91 -6.18 -11.94
C PRO A 209 -3.77 -5.87 -10.97
N ILE A 210 -2.78 -5.06 -11.38
CA ILE A 210 -1.67 -4.63 -10.52
C ILE A 210 -2.17 -3.71 -9.41
N VAL A 211 -3.05 -2.77 -9.74
CA VAL A 211 -3.66 -1.82 -8.79
C VAL A 211 -4.52 -2.55 -7.75
N ARG A 212 -5.22 -3.62 -8.13
CA ARG A 212 -5.96 -4.48 -7.19
C ARG A 212 -5.04 -5.14 -6.17
N VAL A 213 -3.90 -5.69 -6.60
CA VAL A 213 -2.90 -6.25 -5.66
C VAL A 213 -2.31 -5.16 -4.77
N LEU A 214 -2.06 -3.97 -5.32
CA LEU A 214 -1.60 -2.83 -4.52
C LEU A 214 -2.61 -2.49 -3.43
N ARG A 215 -3.90 -2.39 -3.74
CA ARG A 215 -4.94 -2.13 -2.74
C ARG A 215 -4.98 -3.19 -1.64
N LEU A 216 -4.81 -4.47 -2.01
CA LEU A 216 -4.72 -5.57 -1.04
C LEU A 216 -3.60 -5.34 -0.04
N VAL A 217 -2.36 -5.13 -0.49
CA VAL A 217 -1.21 -5.04 0.42
C VAL A 217 -1.02 -3.67 1.05
N ASP A 218 -1.53 -2.62 0.43
CA ASP A 218 -1.53 -1.29 1.02
C ASP A 218 -2.52 -1.26 2.19
N GLY A 219 -3.63 -2.01 2.13
CA GLY A 219 -4.61 -2.14 3.20
C GLY A 219 -4.04 -2.47 4.58
N GLU A 220 -4.78 -2.12 5.64
CA GLU A 220 -4.43 -2.55 7.00
C GLU A 220 -4.87 -4.01 7.19
N GLY A 221 -4.10 -4.79 7.97
CA GLY A 221 -4.43 -6.18 8.28
C GLY A 221 -3.43 -7.20 7.76
N SER A 222 -3.74 -8.47 7.99
CA SER A 222 -2.91 -9.61 7.63
C SER A 222 -3.06 -9.98 6.16
N THR A 223 -2.02 -9.79 5.34
CA THR A 223 -2.09 -9.94 3.87
C THR A 223 -1.11 -10.95 3.28
N SER A 224 -0.19 -11.48 4.11
CA SER A 224 0.86 -12.42 3.68
C SER A 224 0.34 -13.70 3.03
N GLY A 225 -0.79 -14.22 3.51
CA GLY A 225 -1.44 -15.42 2.96
C GLY A 225 -2.09 -15.22 1.59
N TYR A 226 -2.17 -13.99 1.10
CA TYR A 226 -2.93 -13.63 -0.10
C TYR A 226 -2.07 -13.07 -1.23
N LEU A 227 -0.97 -12.37 -0.89
CA LEU A 227 -0.14 -11.66 -1.87
C LEU A 227 0.31 -12.54 -3.05
N TYR A 228 0.75 -13.78 -2.79
CA TYR A 228 1.21 -14.68 -3.86
C TYR A 228 0.09 -15.02 -4.85
N ASP A 229 -1.07 -15.50 -4.38
CA ASP A 229 -2.22 -15.83 -5.26
C ASP A 229 -2.70 -14.57 -5.99
N ALA A 230 -2.75 -13.43 -5.30
CA ALA A 230 -3.12 -12.16 -5.92
C ALA A 230 -2.18 -11.76 -7.06
N MET A 231 -0.86 -11.96 -6.91
CA MET A 231 0.12 -11.73 -7.98
C MET A 231 -0.04 -12.70 -9.15
N GLU A 232 -0.27 -14.00 -8.88
CA GLU A 232 -0.51 -14.98 -9.96
C GLU A 232 -1.80 -14.68 -10.73
N ARG A 233 -2.88 -14.30 -10.04
CA ARG A 233 -4.13 -13.87 -10.67
C ARG A 233 -3.94 -12.59 -11.48
N ALA A 234 -3.20 -11.62 -10.97
CA ALA A 234 -2.92 -10.38 -11.70
C ALA A 234 -2.16 -10.67 -13.00
N LYS A 235 -1.15 -11.56 -12.92
CA LYS A 235 -0.37 -12.01 -14.08
C LYS A 235 -1.23 -12.68 -15.15
N GLU A 236 -2.09 -13.62 -14.78
CA GLU A 236 -2.99 -14.28 -15.74
C GLU A 236 -4.05 -13.30 -16.27
N ALA A 237 -4.58 -12.39 -15.44
CA ALA A 237 -5.55 -11.38 -15.88
C ALA A 237 -4.96 -10.43 -16.94
N ILE A 238 -3.72 -9.97 -16.76
CA ILE A 238 -3.01 -9.14 -17.75
C ILE A 238 -2.87 -9.91 -19.08
N LYS A 239 -2.50 -11.19 -19.01
CA LYS A 239 -2.38 -12.07 -20.17
C LYS A 239 -3.70 -12.30 -20.89
N CYS A 240 -4.79 -12.57 -20.18
CA CYS A 240 -6.11 -12.73 -20.80
C CYS A 240 -6.59 -11.44 -21.47
N ARG A 241 -6.34 -10.27 -20.88
CA ARG A 241 -6.81 -8.98 -21.37
C ARG A 241 -6.00 -8.46 -22.56
N LEU A 242 -4.68 -8.68 -22.57
CA LEU A 242 -3.78 -8.17 -23.60
C LEU A 242 -3.29 -9.22 -24.60
N GLY A 243 -3.69 -10.49 -24.44
CA GLY A 243 -3.15 -11.63 -25.21
C GLY A 243 -3.31 -11.52 -26.73
N ASN A 244 -4.26 -10.71 -27.20
CA ASN A 244 -4.46 -10.44 -28.63
C ASN A 244 -3.38 -9.52 -29.24
N ASN A 245 -2.61 -8.80 -28.41
CA ASN A 245 -1.51 -7.94 -28.82
C ASN A 245 -0.21 -8.33 -28.09
N GLN A 246 0.44 -9.38 -28.61
CA GLN A 246 1.65 -9.95 -28.00
C GLN A 246 2.73 -8.91 -27.70
N ASN A 247 2.94 -7.93 -28.58
CA ASN A 247 3.98 -6.92 -28.39
C ASN A 247 3.69 -6.00 -27.19
N LYS A 248 2.44 -5.56 -27.01
CA LYS A 248 2.05 -4.75 -25.84
C LYS A 248 2.13 -5.56 -24.55
N PHE A 249 1.70 -6.83 -24.60
CA PHE A 249 1.69 -7.73 -23.47
C PHE A 249 3.11 -8.05 -22.97
N MET A 250 4.03 -8.43 -23.86
CA MET A 250 5.37 -8.89 -23.49
C MET A 250 6.16 -7.85 -22.69
N HIS A 251 6.09 -6.57 -23.07
CA HIS A 251 6.84 -5.53 -22.35
C HIS A 251 6.33 -5.34 -20.91
N ILE A 252 5.01 -5.34 -20.69
CA ILE A 252 4.43 -5.27 -19.34
C ILE A 252 4.77 -6.53 -18.55
N TRP A 253 4.71 -7.69 -19.21
CA TRP A 253 5.00 -8.98 -18.59
C TRP A 253 6.44 -9.08 -18.08
N GLU A 254 7.42 -8.66 -18.87
CA GLU A 254 8.84 -8.66 -18.48
C GLU A 254 9.09 -7.80 -17.24
N LEU A 255 8.55 -6.57 -17.22
CA LEU A 255 8.65 -5.67 -16.06
C LEU A 255 7.94 -6.25 -14.84
N PHE A 256 6.77 -6.88 -15.03
CA PHE A 256 6.03 -7.54 -13.97
C PHE A 256 6.84 -8.67 -13.35
N ASP A 257 7.42 -9.55 -14.17
CA ASP A 257 8.20 -10.70 -13.70
C ASP A 257 9.50 -10.28 -13.02
N GLU A 258 10.20 -9.27 -13.55
CA GLU A 258 11.40 -8.71 -12.92
C GLU A 258 11.10 -8.18 -11.51
N ARG A 259 10.06 -7.35 -11.37
CA ARG A 259 9.67 -6.77 -10.07
C ARG A 259 9.09 -7.80 -9.11
N ARG A 260 8.26 -8.72 -9.62
CA ARG A 260 7.69 -9.81 -8.82
C ARG A 260 8.81 -10.60 -8.14
N ASN A 261 9.78 -11.05 -8.91
CA ASN A 261 10.84 -11.95 -8.44
C ASN A 261 11.96 -11.21 -7.69
N GLY A 262 12.25 -9.96 -8.09
CA GLY A 262 13.34 -9.18 -7.51
C GLY A 262 12.96 -8.38 -6.26
N ASN A 263 11.70 -7.97 -6.12
CA ASN A 263 11.30 -6.98 -5.11
C ASN A 263 10.07 -7.33 -4.28
N ILE A 264 9.10 -8.07 -4.83
CA ILE A 264 7.76 -8.20 -4.21
C ILE A 264 7.57 -9.57 -3.53
N ILE A 265 7.82 -10.67 -4.25
CA ILE A 265 7.61 -12.02 -3.75
C ILE A 265 8.90 -12.53 -3.09
N HIS A 266 8.82 -12.70 -1.78
CA HIS A 266 9.82 -13.41 -0.98
C HIS A 266 9.39 -14.88 -0.82
N PRO A 267 10.31 -15.84 -0.63
CA PRO A 267 9.96 -17.24 -0.39
C PRO A 267 8.90 -17.44 0.71
N ILE A 268 8.90 -16.58 1.73
CA ILE A 268 7.89 -16.60 2.79
C ILE A 268 6.46 -16.31 2.29
N HIS A 269 6.29 -15.47 1.25
CA HIS A 269 4.98 -15.20 0.65
C HIS A 269 4.47 -16.44 -0.10
N ALA A 270 5.36 -17.19 -0.76
CA ALA A 270 5.01 -18.46 -1.39
C ALA A 270 4.66 -19.54 -0.35
N ALA A 271 5.40 -19.59 0.76
CA ALA A 271 5.08 -20.46 1.89
C ALA A 271 3.72 -20.11 2.51
N ALA A 272 3.46 -18.81 2.75
CA ALA A 272 2.20 -18.30 3.28
C ALA A 272 1.02 -18.68 2.39
N ALA A 273 1.20 -18.67 1.06
CA ALA A 273 0.17 -19.11 0.13
C ALA A 273 -0.16 -20.59 0.26
N LEU A 274 0.83 -21.48 0.40
CA LEU A 274 0.57 -22.89 0.68
C LEU A 274 -0.15 -23.06 2.02
N LEU A 275 0.26 -22.29 3.02
CA LEU A 275 -0.37 -22.28 4.34
C LEU A 275 -1.76 -21.63 4.33
N ASN A 276 -2.18 -20.93 3.28
CA ASN A 276 -3.56 -20.47 3.16
C ASN A 276 -4.46 -21.65 2.77
N PRO A 277 -5.30 -22.17 3.68
CA PRO A 277 -6.06 -23.39 3.44
C PRO A 277 -7.13 -23.19 2.37
N ALA A 278 -7.68 -21.97 2.22
CA ALA A 278 -8.65 -21.66 1.17
C ALA A 278 -8.01 -21.73 -0.22
N TYR A 279 -6.78 -21.23 -0.35
CA TYR A 279 -6.02 -21.33 -1.60
C TYR A 279 -5.57 -22.77 -1.87
N MET A 280 -5.07 -23.45 -0.84
CA MET A 280 -4.62 -24.84 -0.92
C MET A 280 -5.76 -25.81 -1.29
N CYS A 281 -7.00 -25.57 -0.83
CA CYS A 281 -8.17 -26.38 -1.15
C CYS A 281 -8.93 -25.91 -2.40
N ARG A 282 -8.47 -24.88 -3.10
CA ARG A 282 -9.09 -24.40 -4.34
C ARG A 282 -9.07 -25.48 -5.42
N GLU A 283 -10.13 -25.52 -6.23
CA GLU A 283 -10.20 -26.40 -7.39
C GLU A 283 -9.05 -26.09 -8.37
N GLY A 284 -8.39 -27.14 -8.86
CA GLY A 284 -7.24 -27.00 -9.77
C GLY A 284 -5.94 -26.54 -9.10
N PHE A 285 -5.89 -26.40 -7.77
CA PHE A 285 -4.66 -26.04 -7.05
C PHE A 285 -3.52 -27.00 -7.37
N ARG A 286 -2.35 -26.43 -7.66
CA ARG A 286 -1.09 -27.16 -7.82
C ARG A 286 -0.01 -26.45 -7.03
N GLU A 287 0.69 -27.19 -6.18
CA GLU A 287 1.83 -26.66 -5.44
C GLU A 287 2.97 -26.33 -6.41
N SER A 288 3.36 -25.06 -6.47
CA SER A 288 4.45 -24.60 -7.33
C SER A 288 5.82 -24.92 -6.73
N ARG A 289 6.88 -24.82 -7.54
CA ARG A 289 8.26 -24.95 -7.04
C ARG A 289 8.57 -23.87 -6.00
N GLU A 290 8.13 -22.64 -6.22
CA GLU A 290 8.33 -21.52 -5.29
C GLU A 290 7.68 -21.77 -3.92
N MET A 291 6.51 -22.43 -3.87
CA MET A 291 5.88 -22.81 -2.60
C MET A 291 6.73 -23.83 -1.83
N LYS A 292 7.31 -24.81 -2.54
CA LYS A 292 8.22 -25.79 -1.93
C LYS A 292 9.49 -25.12 -1.42
N ASP A 293 10.07 -24.23 -2.23
CA ASP A 293 11.24 -23.44 -1.85
C ASP A 293 10.93 -22.52 -0.65
N GLY A 294 9.70 -21.99 -0.57
CA GLY A 294 9.20 -21.23 0.57
C GLY A 294 9.13 -22.05 1.86
N ILE A 295 8.59 -23.28 1.80
CA ILE A 295 8.61 -24.19 2.95
C ILE A 295 10.04 -24.59 3.32
N GLY A 296 10.92 -24.78 2.33
CA GLY A 296 12.36 -24.99 2.56
C GLY A 296 13.02 -23.81 3.28
N PHE A 297 12.70 -22.58 2.86
CA PHE A 297 13.16 -21.36 3.53
C PHE A 297 12.71 -21.32 4.99
N MET A 298 11.45 -21.65 5.28
CA MET A 298 10.97 -21.74 6.66
C MET A 298 11.78 -22.77 7.45
N PHE A 299 11.94 -23.98 6.91
CA PHE A 299 12.66 -25.08 7.55
C PHE A 299 14.09 -24.71 7.92
N GLU A 300 14.80 -24.00 7.04
CA GLU A 300 16.19 -23.62 7.30
C GLU A 300 16.34 -22.43 8.24
N ASN A 301 15.43 -21.44 8.17
CA ASN A 301 15.65 -20.15 8.82
C ASN A 301 14.74 -19.86 10.02
N LEU A 302 13.57 -20.50 10.11
CA LEU A 302 12.55 -20.16 11.11
C LEU A 302 12.24 -21.30 12.08
N ILE A 303 12.35 -22.55 11.62
CA ILE A 303 12.02 -23.72 12.44
C ILE A 303 13.16 -24.03 13.40
N LEU A 304 12.84 -24.15 14.69
CA LEU A 304 13.81 -24.52 15.72
C LEU A 304 14.36 -25.94 15.44
N PRO A 305 15.66 -26.21 15.70
CA PRO A 305 16.26 -27.52 15.43
C PRO A 305 15.47 -28.71 15.98
N GLU A 306 14.94 -28.58 17.20
CA GLU A 306 14.13 -29.56 17.89
C GLU A 306 12.72 -29.75 17.29
N GLU A 307 12.21 -28.77 16.55
CA GLU A 307 10.88 -28.80 15.91
C GLU A 307 10.94 -29.26 14.45
N LYS A 308 12.14 -29.40 13.85
CA LYS A 308 12.33 -29.67 12.40
C LYS A 308 11.69 -30.97 11.93
N GLU A 309 11.84 -32.06 12.69
CA GLU A 309 11.28 -33.36 12.30
C GLU A 309 9.74 -33.34 12.31
N ASP A 310 9.15 -32.81 13.39
CA ASP A 310 7.69 -32.70 13.53
C ASP A 310 7.11 -31.73 12.50
N PHE A 311 7.80 -30.63 12.22
CA PHE A 311 7.40 -29.69 11.17
C PHE A 311 7.26 -30.40 9.81
N LEU A 312 8.25 -31.20 9.39
CA LEU A 312 8.20 -31.91 8.11
C LEU A 312 7.05 -32.93 8.05
N LYS A 313 6.85 -33.70 9.13
CA LYS A 313 5.72 -34.65 9.22
C LYS A 313 4.38 -33.91 9.13
N GLN A 314 4.24 -32.79 9.83
CA GLN A 314 2.99 -32.02 9.85
C GLN A 314 2.72 -31.33 8.51
N VAL A 315 3.75 -30.83 7.80
CA VAL A 315 3.60 -30.32 6.44
C VAL A 315 3.09 -31.40 5.48
N GLN A 316 3.59 -32.64 5.59
CA GLN A 316 3.11 -33.76 4.77
C GLN A 316 1.64 -34.10 5.07
N LEU A 317 1.26 -34.12 6.35
CA LEU A 317 -0.13 -34.35 6.78
C LEU A 317 -1.07 -33.22 6.31
N TYR A 318 -0.62 -31.98 6.34
CA TYR A 318 -1.37 -30.86 5.80
C TYR A 318 -1.55 -30.99 4.28
N ARG A 319 -0.47 -31.29 3.54
CA ARG A 319 -0.50 -31.53 2.08
C ARG A 319 -1.46 -32.65 1.66
N SER A 320 -1.60 -33.70 2.48
CA SER A 320 -2.51 -34.81 2.18
C SER A 320 -3.99 -34.46 2.35
N ARG A 321 -4.32 -33.26 2.86
CA ARG A 321 -5.68 -32.80 3.15
C ARG A 321 -6.45 -33.81 4.01
N SER A 322 -5.77 -34.37 5.01
CA SER A 322 -6.36 -35.38 5.90
C SER A 322 -7.68 -34.88 6.50
N ILE A 323 -8.69 -35.76 6.55
CA ILE A 323 -10.01 -35.49 7.14
C ILE A 323 -9.93 -35.09 8.62
N LEU A 324 -8.84 -35.48 9.30
CA LEU A 324 -8.57 -35.08 10.68
C LEU A 324 -8.35 -33.57 10.82
N ILE A 325 -7.86 -32.92 9.77
CA ILE A 325 -7.60 -31.48 9.70
C ILE A 325 -8.74 -30.78 8.95
N PHE A 326 -9.11 -31.33 7.79
CA PHE A 326 -10.12 -30.76 6.88
C PHE A 326 -11.50 -31.41 7.08
N ASN A 327 -11.98 -31.43 8.31
CA ASN A 327 -13.35 -31.86 8.64
C ASN A 327 -14.41 -30.87 8.12
N SER A 328 -15.70 -31.17 8.30
CA SER A 328 -16.78 -30.31 7.76
C SER A 328 -16.71 -28.87 8.26
N THR A 329 -16.37 -28.66 9.54
CA THR A 329 -16.22 -27.34 10.14
C THR A 329 -15.06 -26.59 9.51
N ALA A 330 -13.90 -27.24 9.39
CA ALA A 330 -12.72 -26.66 8.76
C ALA A 330 -12.98 -26.26 7.31
N LEU A 331 -13.73 -27.06 6.55
CA LEU A 331 -14.12 -26.75 5.17
C LEU A 331 -15.08 -25.55 5.08
N MET A 332 -15.99 -25.39 6.05
CA MET A 332 -16.88 -24.23 6.14
C MET A 332 -16.10 -22.95 6.48
N MET A 333 -15.12 -23.05 7.36
CA MET A 333 -14.25 -21.93 7.76
C MET A 333 -13.38 -21.40 6.63
N LEU A 334 -13.08 -22.20 5.59
CA LEU A 334 -12.34 -21.72 4.40
C LEU A 334 -12.98 -20.50 3.73
N LYS A 335 -14.31 -20.37 3.83
CA LYS A 335 -15.09 -19.29 3.20
C LYS A 335 -15.49 -18.18 4.16
N THR A 336 -15.31 -18.38 5.46
CA THR A 336 -15.86 -17.50 6.51
C THR A 336 -14.81 -17.01 7.49
N SER A 337 -13.58 -17.52 7.43
CA SER A 337 -12.51 -17.15 8.34
C SER A 337 -11.23 -16.80 7.60
N HIS A 338 -10.55 -15.77 8.11
CA HIS A 338 -9.19 -15.45 7.72
C HIS A 338 -8.26 -16.67 7.95
N PRO A 339 -7.27 -16.94 7.09
CA PRO A 339 -6.36 -18.09 7.21
C PRO A 339 -5.72 -18.24 8.59
N ARG A 340 -5.32 -17.12 9.22
CA ARG A 340 -4.76 -17.14 10.59
C ARG A 340 -5.76 -17.68 11.63
N VAL A 341 -7.04 -17.31 11.51
CA VAL A 341 -8.13 -17.76 12.40
C VAL A 341 -8.44 -19.23 12.14
N TRP A 342 -8.42 -19.64 10.87
CA TRP A 342 -8.57 -21.07 10.52
C TRP A 342 -7.47 -21.91 11.16
N TRP A 343 -6.21 -21.48 11.10
CA TRP A 343 -5.11 -22.22 11.74
C TRP A 343 -5.20 -22.22 13.25
N ASP A 344 -5.63 -21.11 13.85
CA ASP A 344 -5.77 -21.03 15.29
C ASP A 344 -6.83 -22.01 15.83
N TYR A 345 -7.93 -22.19 15.09
CA TYR A 345 -9.03 -23.08 15.48
C TYR A 345 -8.87 -24.53 14.99
N CYS A 346 -8.52 -24.74 13.73
CA CYS A 346 -8.47 -26.07 13.10
C CYS A 346 -7.08 -26.72 13.18
N GLY A 347 -6.04 -25.97 13.53
CA GLY A 347 -4.65 -26.41 13.45
C GLY A 347 -4.18 -27.28 14.62
N ASP A 348 -5.02 -27.56 15.61
CA ASP A 348 -4.66 -28.34 16.81
C ASP A 348 -3.99 -29.69 16.53
N PRO A 349 -4.38 -30.47 15.50
CA PRO A 349 -3.70 -31.72 15.16
C PRO A 349 -2.26 -31.52 14.66
N LEU A 350 -1.87 -30.29 14.31
CA LEU A 350 -0.57 -29.93 13.74
C LEU A 350 0.08 -28.80 14.56
N PRO A 351 0.43 -29.03 15.83
CA PRO A 351 0.80 -27.95 16.76
C PRO A 351 2.03 -27.14 16.33
N VAL A 352 3.04 -27.80 15.73
CA VAL A 352 4.25 -27.14 15.25
C VAL A 352 3.94 -26.31 14.02
N LEU A 353 3.24 -26.88 13.04
CA LEU A 353 2.87 -26.16 11.82
C LEU A 353 1.91 -25.01 12.12
N ARG A 354 0.92 -25.21 13.00
CA ARG A 354 -0.02 -24.18 13.49
C ARG A 354 0.74 -22.98 14.04
N LYS A 355 1.70 -23.21 14.95
CA LYS A 355 2.54 -22.15 15.55
C LYS A 355 3.15 -21.25 14.48
N TYR A 356 3.76 -21.84 13.44
CA TYR A 356 4.41 -21.07 12.37
C TYR A 356 3.41 -20.48 11.37
N ALA A 357 2.34 -21.20 11.05
CA ALA A 357 1.30 -20.73 10.14
C ALA A 357 0.59 -19.50 10.69
N VAL A 358 0.17 -19.51 11.96
CA VAL A 358 -0.41 -18.33 12.61
C VAL A 358 0.59 -17.17 12.60
N ARG A 359 1.86 -17.40 12.94
CA ARG A 359 2.89 -16.34 12.93
C ARG A 359 3.05 -15.70 11.55
N ILE A 360 3.10 -16.49 10.48
CA ILE A 360 3.32 -15.98 9.12
C ILE A 360 2.06 -15.35 8.55
N LEU A 361 0.92 -16.03 8.63
CA LEU A 361 -0.36 -15.59 8.07
C LEU A 361 -0.94 -14.38 8.78
N SER A 362 -0.43 -14.06 9.96
CA SER A 362 -0.78 -12.85 10.71
C SER A 362 -0.09 -11.59 10.20
N GLN A 363 0.88 -11.68 9.30
CA GLN A 363 1.71 -10.52 8.94
C GLN A 363 1.12 -9.70 7.78
N PRO A 364 1.32 -8.37 7.80
CA PRO A 364 1.10 -7.53 6.64
C PRO A 364 2.24 -7.73 5.62
N CYS A 365 2.01 -7.30 4.37
CA CYS A 365 3.03 -7.31 3.32
C CYS A 365 3.66 -5.94 3.05
N SER A 366 3.17 -4.86 3.67
CA SER A 366 3.64 -3.50 3.42
C SER A 366 4.01 -2.77 4.71
N SER A 367 4.82 -1.73 4.55
CA SER A 367 5.06 -0.71 5.57
C SER A 367 4.16 0.51 5.38
N SER A 368 3.12 0.45 4.55
CA SER A 368 2.28 1.60 4.19
C SER A 368 1.54 2.22 5.37
N SER A 369 1.30 1.46 6.44
CA SER A 369 0.79 1.99 7.70
C SER A 369 1.71 3.06 8.31
N CYS A 370 3.01 3.03 7.99
CA CYS A 370 3.97 4.07 8.37
C CYS A 370 3.77 5.39 7.58
N GLU A 371 3.17 5.33 6.39
CA GLU A 371 2.96 6.48 5.50
C GLU A 371 1.67 7.25 5.81
N ARG A 372 0.60 6.53 6.20
CA ARG A 372 -0.77 7.06 6.22
C ARG A 372 -1.08 8.09 7.31
N ASN A 373 -0.11 8.45 8.13
CA ASN A 373 -0.31 9.39 9.22
C ASN A 373 0.61 10.64 9.15
N TRP A 374 1.25 10.91 8.01
CA TRP A 374 2.12 12.09 7.86
C TRP A 374 1.39 13.41 8.13
N SER A 375 0.10 13.51 7.81
CA SER A 375 -0.73 14.67 8.12
C SER A 375 -0.82 14.96 9.63
N ALA A 376 -0.68 13.94 10.50
CA ALA A 376 -0.61 14.15 11.95
C ALA A 376 0.70 14.82 12.38
N TYR A 377 1.81 14.47 11.73
CA TYR A 377 3.12 15.08 11.97
C TYR A 377 3.18 16.49 11.38
N GLU A 378 2.67 16.68 10.16
CA GLU A 378 2.50 17.99 9.54
C GLU A 378 1.62 18.91 10.39
N ALA A 379 0.45 18.44 10.86
CA ALA A 379 -0.44 19.23 11.72
C ALA A 379 0.23 19.65 13.03
N ALA A 380 1.09 18.79 13.60
CA ALA A 380 1.86 19.11 14.80
C ALA A 380 2.97 20.14 14.53
N GLN A 381 3.58 20.13 13.33
CA GLN A 381 4.71 20.98 12.95
C GLN A 381 4.38 22.29 12.21
N THR A 382 3.23 22.37 11.52
CA THR A 382 2.87 23.47 10.60
C THR A 382 2.39 24.73 11.30
N LYS A 383 2.02 24.67 12.58
CA LYS A 383 1.68 25.89 13.32
C LYS A 383 2.94 26.69 13.63
N LYS A 384 3.18 27.72 12.81
CA LYS A 384 4.16 28.84 12.95
C LYS A 384 4.19 29.52 14.34
N ARG A 385 3.39 29.09 15.32
CA ARG A 385 3.25 29.63 16.68
C ARG A 385 3.38 28.61 17.82
N ASN A 386 3.74 27.36 17.56
CA ASN A 386 3.88 26.37 18.63
C ASN A 386 5.28 26.48 19.29
N ARG A 387 5.34 26.97 20.54
CA ARG A 387 6.55 26.94 21.40
C ARG A 387 6.73 25.58 22.09
N LEU A 388 6.44 24.49 21.37
CA LEU A 388 6.59 23.14 21.93
C LEU A 388 8.08 22.76 21.95
N SER A 389 8.54 22.12 23.03
CA SER A 389 9.83 21.46 23.01
C SER A 389 9.80 20.27 22.05
N LEU A 390 10.97 19.78 21.64
CA LEU A 390 11.07 18.57 20.80
C LEU A 390 10.40 17.37 21.48
N GLU A 391 10.59 17.22 22.79
CA GLU A 391 9.97 16.15 23.59
C GLU A 391 8.44 16.24 23.61
N MET A 392 7.87 17.46 23.75
CA MET A 392 6.41 17.65 23.69
C MET A 392 5.86 17.35 22.30
N LEU A 393 6.62 17.66 21.25
CA LEU A 393 6.25 17.35 19.87
C LEU A 393 6.24 15.84 19.62
N ASP A 394 7.26 15.13 20.09
CA ASP A 394 7.35 13.67 19.95
C ASP A 394 6.23 12.97 20.72
N ASN A 395 5.92 13.43 21.95
CA ASN A 395 4.80 12.93 22.74
C ASN A 395 3.44 13.19 22.06
N LEU A 396 3.25 14.37 21.45
CA LEU A 396 2.03 14.71 20.74
C LEU A 396 1.85 13.84 19.49
N VAL A 397 2.93 13.65 18.72
CA VAL A 397 2.95 12.75 17.57
C VAL A 397 2.62 11.33 18.01
N TYR A 398 3.33 10.80 19.01
CA TYR A 398 3.10 9.46 19.54
C TYR A 398 1.63 9.26 19.95
N THR A 399 1.09 10.19 20.74
CA THR A 399 -0.30 10.12 21.24
C THR A 399 -1.30 10.17 20.08
N ARG A 400 -1.11 11.07 19.12
CA ARG A 400 -2.00 11.22 17.97
C ARG A 400 -1.95 10.00 17.05
N MET A 401 -0.76 9.52 16.73
CA MET A 401 -0.52 8.34 15.90
C MET A 401 -1.21 7.11 16.48
N ASN A 402 -0.98 6.85 17.78
CA ASN A 402 -1.57 5.70 18.45
C ASN A 402 -3.08 5.86 18.67
N THR A 403 -3.59 7.08 18.90
CA THR A 403 -5.04 7.33 18.96
C THR A 403 -5.72 7.00 17.62
N LEU A 404 -5.11 7.39 16.49
CA LEU A 404 -5.64 7.07 15.16
C LEU A 404 -5.59 5.56 14.89
N ALA A 405 -4.48 4.90 15.25
CA ALA A 405 -4.35 3.45 15.11
C ALA A 405 -5.41 2.70 15.94
N MET A 406 -5.66 3.14 17.18
CA MET A 406 -6.68 2.54 18.07
C MET A 406 -8.12 2.75 17.55
N LYS A 407 -8.46 3.94 17.06
CA LYS A 407 -9.79 4.21 16.48
C LYS A 407 -10.08 3.33 15.26
N LYS A 408 -9.06 3.14 14.40
CA LYS A 408 -9.17 2.24 13.25
C LYS A 408 -9.31 0.80 13.69
N TRP A 409 -8.52 0.36 14.67
CA TRP A 409 -8.62 -0.99 15.25
C TRP A 409 -10.04 -1.33 15.69
N SER A 410 -10.69 -0.45 16.46
CA SER A 410 -12.08 -0.67 16.91
C SER A 410 -13.10 -0.78 15.77
N THR A 411 -12.76 -0.29 14.57
CA THR A 411 -13.62 -0.37 13.38
C THR A 411 -13.31 -1.63 12.54
N LEU A 412 -12.11 -2.17 12.67
CA LEU A 412 -11.57 -3.26 11.85
C LEU A 412 -11.57 -4.63 12.55
N GLU A 413 -11.89 -4.69 13.84
CA GLU A 413 -11.87 -5.91 14.66
C GLU A 413 -12.68 -7.06 14.05
N SER A 414 -13.77 -6.76 13.33
CA SER A 414 -14.55 -7.76 12.58
C SER A 414 -13.97 -8.09 11.19
N GLN A 415 -13.30 -7.14 10.51
CA GLN A 415 -12.81 -7.32 9.14
C GLN A 415 -11.57 -8.22 9.08
N ASP A 416 -10.67 -8.14 10.07
CA ASP A 416 -9.44 -8.96 10.09
C ASP A 416 -9.71 -10.43 10.48
N LEU A 417 -10.98 -10.77 10.80
CA LEU A 417 -11.46 -12.13 11.07
C LEU A 417 -12.03 -12.82 9.82
N GLU A 418 -12.46 -12.05 8.82
CA GLU A 418 -13.06 -12.54 7.59
C GLU A 418 -11.99 -12.82 6.51
N PRO A 419 -12.25 -13.73 5.56
CA PRO A 419 -11.33 -13.96 4.46
C PRO A 419 -11.39 -12.82 3.46
N ILE A 420 -10.23 -12.43 2.93
CA ILE A 420 -10.15 -11.42 1.87
C ILE A 420 -10.58 -12.05 0.54
N ASP A 421 -11.63 -11.48 -0.08
CA ASP A 421 -12.08 -11.86 -1.41
C ASP A 421 -11.24 -11.15 -2.49
N LEU A 422 -10.35 -11.91 -3.13
CA LEU A 422 -9.47 -11.40 -4.17
C LEU A 422 -10.21 -10.96 -5.44
N GLU A 423 -11.43 -11.43 -5.68
CA GLU A 423 -12.23 -11.02 -6.84
C GLU A 423 -12.92 -9.66 -6.62
N LYS A 424 -13.20 -9.32 -5.36
CA LYS A 424 -13.90 -8.08 -4.95
C LYS A 424 -12.98 -6.94 -4.50
N LEU A 425 -11.67 -7.03 -4.75
CA LEU A 425 -10.71 -5.97 -4.37
C LEU A 425 -11.01 -4.59 -4.99
N HIS A 426 -11.89 -4.52 -6.00
CA HIS A 426 -12.36 -3.26 -6.59
C HIS A 426 -13.37 -2.50 -5.70
N GLU A 427 -14.03 -3.19 -4.77
CA GLU A 427 -15.03 -2.64 -3.82
C GLU A 427 -14.41 -2.12 -2.51
N LEU A 428 -13.11 -2.35 -2.28
CA LEU A 428 -12.41 -1.84 -1.09
C LEU A 428 -12.33 -0.31 -1.12
N SER A 429 -12.50 0.30 0.07
CA SER A 429 -12.69 1.75 0.28
C SER A 429 -11.80 2.61 -0.60
N GLU A 430 -12.35 3.72 -1.12
CA GLU A 430 -11.62 4.67 -1.95
C GLU A 430 -10.28 5.06 -1.33
N TYR A 431 -9.26 5.13 -2.19
CA TYR A 431 -7.95 5.64 -1.85
C TYR A 431 -8.07 7.13 -1.47
N THR A 432 -8.26 7.44 -0.19
CA THR A 432 -8.23 8.82 0.33
C THR A 432 -6.81 9.16 0.73
N ASP A 433 -6.08 9.82 -0.18
CA ASP A 433 -4.83 10.49 0.18
C ASP A 433 -5.16 11.91 0.65
N ASN A 434 -4.97 12.17 1.94
CA ASN A 434 -5.16 13.50 2.54
C ASN A 434 -3.85 14.31 2.61
N GLY A 435 -2.79 13.89 1.91
CA GLY A 435 -1.52 14.62 1.84
C GLY A 435 -1.42 15.53 0.62
N LYS A 436 -1.43 16.85 0.82
CA LYS A 436 -0.83 17.76 -0.17
C LYS A 436 0.68 17.55 -0.12
N GLY A 437 1.22 16.76 -1.04
CA GLY A 437 2.65 16.50 -1.14
C GLY A 437 3.44 17.80 -1.29
N GLY A 438 4.44 18.00 -0.44
CA GLY A 438 5.46 19.03 -0.62
C GLY A 438 6.40 18.66 -1.75
N ASP A 439 6.60 19.63 -2.64
CA ASP A 439 7.54 19.56 -3.75
C ASP A 439 8.96 19.29 -3.25
N GLY A 440 9.59 18.31 -3.89
CA GLY A 440 11.03 18.10 -3.86
C GLY A 440 11.50 17.99 -5.30
N ASP A 441 11.52 19.10 -6.03
CA ASP A 441 12.48 19.31 -7.10
C ASP A 441 12.80 20.80 -7.27
N GLU A 442 14.02 21.05 -7.74
CA GLU A 442 14.77 22.29 -7.66
C GLU A 442 14.09 23.50 -8.31
N GLY A 443 13.97 24.58 -7.54
CA GLY A 443 13.96 25.99 -7.97
C GLY A 443 12.97 26.43 -9.05
N GLU A 444 11.86 27.03 -8.63
CA GLU A 444 11.43 28.37 -9.04
C GLU A 444 10.19 28.80 -8.25
N GLU A 445 10.17 30.06 -7.80
CA GLU A 445 9.13 30.68 -6.97
C GLU A 445 7.76 30.68 -7.66
N MET A 446 6.68 30.39 -6.91
CA MET A 446 5.42 31.13 -7.02
C MET A 446 4.43 30.84 -5.88
N GLU A 447 3.52 31.80 -5.70
CA GLU A 447 2.89 32.26 -4.46
C GLU A 447 1.75 31.40 -3.86
N GLU A 448 1.50 31.71 -2.57
CA GLU A 448 0.44 31.24 -1.69
C GLU A 448 -0.96 31.14 -2.34
N ASN A 449 -1.71 30.08 -2.04
CA ASN A 449 -3.15 30.22 -1.84
C ASN A 449 -3.81 29.20 -0.89
N SER A 450 -4.54 29.80 0.05
CA SER A 450 -5.52 29.37 1.07
C SER A 450 -5.92 27.89 1.26
N LEU A 451 -5.96 27.51 2.55
CA LEU A 451 -6.52 26.28 3.14
C LEU A 451 -8.05 26.40 3.32
N THR A 452 -8.78 25.29 3.15
CA THR A 452 -10.24 25.21 3.38
C THR A 452 -10.59 24.83 4.83
N ASN A 453 -11.72 25.36 5.30
CA ASN A 453 -12.18 25.49 6.70
C ASN A 453 -12.52 24.21 7.50
N LEU A 454 -12.20 23.01 7.04
CA LEU A 454 -12.68 21.77 7.71
C LEU A 454 -11.75 21.20 8.79
N ASP A 455 -10.49 21.64 8.88
CA ASP A 455 -9.55 21.27 9.96
C ASP A 455 -9.65 22.16 11.22
N LEU A 456 -10.52 23.18 11.20
CA LEU A 456 -10.50 24.28 12.18
C LEU A 456 -11.40 24.07 13.42
N LEU A 457 -12.24 23.04 13.46
CA LEU A 457 -13.30 22.96 14.48
C LEU A 457 -12.89 22.37 15.84
N TRP A 458 -11.76 21.68 15.95
CA TRP A 458 -11.34 21.06 17.23
C TRP A 458 -10.37 21.89 18.08
N LEU A 459 -9.81 22.97 17.53
CA LEU A 459 -8.83 23.81 18.23
C LEU A 459 -9.44 24.95 19.06
N ASN A 460 -10.77 25.11 19.04
CA ASN A 460 -11.50 26.16 19.76
C ASN A 460 -12.31 25.64 20.96
N GLN A 461 -12.21 24.36 21.34
CA GLN A 461 -13.00 23.80 22.46
C GLN A 461 -12.25 23.61 23.79
N GLU A 462 -10.99 24.05 23.88
CA GLU A 462 -10.30 24.15 25.18
C GLU A 462 -10.04 25.63 25.54
N SER A 463 -11.11 26.37 25.83
CA SER A 463 -10.99 27.66 26.52
C SER A 463 -12.11 27.98 27.52
N GLU A 464 -12.99 27.02 27.85
CA GLU A 464 -14.04 27.24 28.85
C GLU A 464 -14.13 26.08 29.85
N PHE A 465 -13.07 25.80 30.60
CA PHE A 465 -13.21 25.20 31.94
C PHE A 465 -12.02 25.61 32.81
N GLY A 466 -12.22 26.71 33.54
CA GLY A 466 -11.29 27.20 34.54
C GLY A 466 -11.82 28.48 35.17
N ASP A 467 -12.70 28.34 36.17
CA ASP A 467 -12.68 29.17 37.39
C ASP A 467 -13.82 28.76 38.32
N TYR A 468 -13.53 27.86 39.26
CA TYR A 468 -14.08 27.94 40.61
C TYR A 468 -12.98 27.53 41.59
N ASN A 469 -12.38 28.54 42.23
CA ASN A 469 -11.55 28.38 43.41
C ASN A 469 -12.44 28.50 44.67
N TYR A 470 -12.10 27.66 45.66
CA TYR A 470 -12.68 27.45 46.99
C TYR A 470 -13.85 26.48 47.13
#